data_AF-A0A3D4T1N4-F1
#
_entry.id   AF-A0A3D4T1N4-F1
#
_cell.length_a   1.000
_cell.length_b   1.000
_cell.length_c   1.000
_cell.angle_alpha   90.00
_cell.angle_beta   90.00
_cell.angle_gamma   90.00
#
_symmetry.space_group_name_H-M   'P 1'
#
loop_
_entity.id
_entity.type
_entity.pdbx_description
1 polymer ?
#
loop_
_entity_poly.entity_id
_entity_poly.type
_entity_poly.pdbx_seq_one_letter_code
_entity_poly.pdbx_strand_id
1 'polypeptide(L)'
;MDTAETRRLPMYGAGELTFPVLAFGNDEFFDRDTHWEEHSHPTHELLWNETGAGTAFIGRRAWPVTGRVALWIPAGTPHTGRTPAGSRQRA
;
A
#
# COMPACT_ATOMS: atom_id res chain seq x y z
N MET A 1 23.20 -10.57 -4.53
CA MET A 1 22.44 -9.67 -3.65
C MET A 1 21.16 -9.36 -4.39
N ASP A 2 20.03 -9.85 -3.89
CA ASP A 2 18.74 -9.52 -4.48
C ASP A 2 18.47 -8.04 -4.20
N THR A 3 18.22 -7.26 -5.26
CA THR A 3 18.08 -5.81 -5.16
C THR A 3 16.63 -5.47 -4.87
N ALA A 4 16.39 -4.69 -3.82
CA ALA A 4 15.06 -4.21 -3.49
C ALA A 4 14.42 -3.46 -4.68
N GLU A 5 13.13 -3.66 -4.90
CA GLU A 5 12.33 -3.02 -5.95
C GLU A 5 11.80 -1.67 -5.48
N THR A 6 12.03 -0.61 -6.26
CA THR A 6 11.36 0.69 -6.12
C THR A 6 10.15 0.78 -7.03
N ARG A 7 8.97 1.05 -6.47
CA ARG A 7 7.76 1.35 -7.22
C ARG A 7 7.42 2.83 -7.10
N ARG A 8 7.18 3.46 -8.27
CA ARG A 8 6.72 4.83 -8.38
C ARG A 8 5.28 4.80 -8.88
N LEU A 9 4.37 5.42 -8.12
CA LEU A 9 2.96 5.54 -8.46
C LEU A 9 2.58 7.02 -8.61
N PRO A 10 1.47 7.35 -9.29
CA PRO A 10 1.01 8.73 -9.40
C PRO A 10 0.53 9.31 -8.07
N MET A 11 0.41 10.64 -8.04
CA MET A 11 -0.22 11.38 -6.95
C MET A 11 -1.61 11.84 -7.42
N TYR A 12 -2.66 11.36 -6.77
CA TYR A 12 -4.04 11.73 -7.07
C TYR A 12 -4.72 12.38 -5.87
N GLY A 13 -5.54 13.40 -6.12
CA GLY A 13 -6.50 13.92 -5.16
C GLY A 13 -7.66 12.95 -4.91
N ALA A 14 -8.32 13.10 -3.77
CA ALA A 14 -9.51 12.32 -3.45
C ALA A 14 -10.60 12.52 -4.51
N GLY A 15 -11.13 11.42 -5.06
CA GLY A 15 -12.18 11.46 -6.08
C GLY A 15 -11.74 12.00 -7.44
N GLU A 16 -10.44 12.23 -7.68
CA GLU A 16 -9.94 12.75 -8.95
C GLU A 16 -10.29 11.82 -10.13
N LEU A 17 -10.29 10.52 -9.86
CA LEU A 17 -10.85 9.50 -10.74
C LEU A 17 -12.01 8.80 -10.03
N THR A 18 -13.07 8.54 -10.77
CA THR A 18 -14.23 7.79 -10.29
C THR A 18 -14.43 6.54 -11.12
N PHE A 19 -14.82 5.46 -10.46
CA PHE A 19 -15.03 4.16 -11.07
C PHE A 19 -16.43 3.67 -10.73
N PRO A 20 -17.14 3.01 -11.65
CA PRO A 20 -18.49 2.49 -11.40
C PRO A 20 -18.45 1.17 -10.62
N VAL A 21 -17.67 1.11 -9.54
CA VAL A 21 -17.50 -0.06 -8.67
C VAL A 21 -17.50 0.38 -7.21
N LEU A 22 -18.00 -0.48 -6.32
CA LEU A 22 -17.99 -0.21 -4.87
C LEU A 22 -16.61 -0.42 -4.24
N ALA A 23 -15.91 -1.46 -4.70
CA ALA A 23 -14.56 -1.79 -4.29
C ALA A 23 -13.88 -2.61 -5.40
N PHE A 24 -12.58 -2.45 -5.50
CA PHE A 24 -11.68 -3.31 -6.26
C PHE A 24 -10.47 -3.58 -5.37
N GLY A 25 -9.70 -4.60 -5.70
CA GLY A 25 -8.54 -4.92 -4.90
C GLY A 25 -7.51 -5.76 -5.63
N ASN A 26 -6.38 -5.91 -4.99
CA ASN A 26 -5.25 -6.70 -5.44
C ASN A 26 -4.77 -7.65 -4.34
N ASP A 27 -4.12 -8.73 -4.76
CA ASP A 27 -3.46 -9.72 -3.91
C ASP A 27 -2.09 -9.98 -4.52
N GLU A 28 -1.04 -9.68 -3.75
CA GLU A 28 0.33 -9.79 -4.22
C GLU A 28 1.22 -10.50 -3.21
N PHE A 29 2.01 -11.45 -3.70
CA PHE A 29 3.14 -12.03 -2.98
C PHE A 29 4.43 -11.36 -3.46
N PHE A 30 5.22 -10.84 -2.53
CA PHE A 30 6.47 -10.15 -2.85
C PHE A 30 7.65 -11.12 -2.83
N ASP A 31 8.29 -11.34 -3.98
CA ASP A 31 9.46 -12.22 -4.10
C ASP A 31 10.76 -11.55 -3.62
N ARG A 32 10.76 -10.22 -3.51
CA ARG A 32 11.86 -9.37 -3.07
C ARG A 32 11.36 -8.25 -2.16
N ASP A 33 12.28 -7.56 -1.49
CA ASP A 33 11.93 -6.37 -0.74
C ASP A 33 11.41 -5.29 -1.69
N THR A 34 10.18 -4.82 -1.47
CA THR A 34 9.54 -3.80 -2.31
C THR A 34 9.30 -2.54 -1.49
N HIS A 35 9.57 -1.38 -2.09
CA HIS A 35 9.25 -0.09 -1.52
C HIS A 35 8.51 0.77 -2.53
N TRP A 36 7.56 1.55 -2.03
CA TRP A 36 6.82 2.53 -2.80
C TRP A 36 7.31 3.92 -2.42
N GLU A 37 7.63 4.73 -3.43
CA GLU A 37 7.83 6.16 -3.25
C GLU A 37 6.53 6.86 -2.80
N GLU A 38 6.60 8.15 -2.46
CA GLU A 38 5.41 8.87 -1.97
C GLU A 38 4.35 9.01 -3.06
N HIS A 39 3.13 8.60 -2.76
CA HIS A 39 2.01 8.60 -3.69
C HIS A 39 0.66 8.71 -2.95
N SER A 40 -0.41 8.86 -3.71
CA SER A 40 -1.79 8.86 -3.21
C SER A 40 -2.75 8.36 -4.27
N HIS A 41 -3.95 7.95 -3.86
CA HIS A 41 -4.95 7.35 -4.73
C HIS A 41 -6.29 8.09 -4.65
N PRO A 42 -7.09 8.10 -5.72
CA PRO A 42 -8.37 8.81 -5.72
C PRO A 42 -9.44 8.08 -4.92
N THR A 43 -9.22 6.81 -4.58
CA THR A 43 -10.10 5.97 -3.76
C THR A 43 -9.50 5.75 -2.39
N HIS A 44 -10.36 5.42 -1.42
CA HIS A 44 -9.89 4.90 -0.14
C HIS A 44 -9.21 3.54 -0.34
N GLU A 45 -8.20 3.25 0.46
CA GLU A 45 -7.48 1.98 0.43
C GLU A 45 -7.65 1.27 1.78
N LEU A 46 -7.82 -0.05 1.72
CA LEU A 46 -7.84 -0.90 2.91
C LEU A 46 -6.72 -1.93 2.78
N LEU A 47 -5.64 -1.77 3.53
CA LEU A 47 -4.41 -2.51 3.36
C LEU A 47 -4.17 -3.52 4.50
N TRP A 48 -3.89 -4.79 4.18
CA TRP A 48 -3.48 -5.79 5.18
C TRP A 48 -2.56 -6.85 4.60
N ASN A 49 -1.82 -7.54 5.47
CA ASN A 49 -0.95 -8.64 5.07
C ASN A 49 -1.58 -9.97 5.47
N GLU A 50 -1.82 -10.88 4.53
CA GLU A 50 -2.23 -12.25 4.87
C GLU A 50 -1.08 -13.02 5.56
N THR A 51 0.14 -12.82 5.08
CA THR A 51 1.38 -13.34 5.68
C THR A 51 2.48 -12.28 5.65
N GLY A 52 3.45 -12.39 6.56
CA GLY A 52 4.50 -11.40 6.72
C GLY A 52 3.97 -10.08 7.30
N ALA A 53 4.69 -8.99 7.08
CA ALA A 53 4.34 -7.67 7.58
C ALA A 53 4.91 -6.58 6.67
N GLY A 54 4.17 -5.50 6.50
CA GLY A 54 4.61 -4.29 5.81
C GLY A 54 4.64 -3.09 6.75
N THR A 55 5.05 -1.94 6.24
CA THR A 55 4.92 -0.66 6.95
C THR A 55 4.50 0.42 5.95
N ALA A 56 3.39 1.09 6.24
CA ALA A 56 3.00 2.32 5.58
C ALA A 56 3.50 3.52 6.39
N PHE A 57 3.94 4.58 5.72
CA PHE A 57 4.32 5.83 6.36
C PHE A 57 3.40 6.94 5.88
N ILE A 58 2.77 7.64 6.82
CA ILE A 58 1.89 8.78 6.57
C ILE A 58 2.49 9.99 7.30
N GLY A 59 3.04 10.92 6.51
CA GLY A 59 3.91 11.97 7.04
C GLY A 59 5.06 11.38 7.86
N ARG A 60 5.14 11.73 9.15
CA ARG A 60 6.20 11.25 10.06
C ARG A 60 5.85 9.98 10.82
N ARG A 61 4.67 9.40 10.60
CA ARG A 61 4.18 8.24 11.37
C ARG A 61 4.31 6.96 10.57
N ALA A 62 4.85 5.93 11.21
CA ALA A 62 4.90 4.56 10.69
C ALA A 62 3.70 3.76 11.22
N TRP A 63 3.08 3.00 10.33
CA TRP A 63 1.94 2.13 10.60
C TRP A 63 2.31 0.70 10.17
N PRO A 64 2.59 -0.21 11.12
CA PRO A 64 2.81 -1.61 10.80
C PRO A 64 1.53 -2.24 10.23
N VAL A 65 1.66 -2.92 9.11
CA VAL A 65 0.57 -3.63 8.43
C VAL A 65 0.80 -5.12 8.64
N THR A 66 -0.11 -5.77 9.37
CA THR A 66 0.04 -7.18 9.80
C THR A 66 -1.28 -7.93 9.61
N GLY A 67 -1.28 -9.26 9.70
CA GLY A 67 -2.48 -10.05 9.37
C GLY A 67 -3.64 -10.05 10.35
N ARG A 68 -3.61 -9.26 11.42
CA ARG A 68 -4.73 -9.16 12.38
C ARG A 68 -5.54 -7.87 12.24
N VAL A 69 -5.00 -6.85 11.58
CA VAL A 69 -5.65 -5.55 11.44
C VAL A 69 -5.39 -5.00 10.04
N ALA A 70 -6.43 -4.43 9.44
CA ALA A 70 -6.30 -3.69 8.21
C ALA A 70 -6.08 -2.21 8.50
N LEU A 71 -5.21 -1.57 7.74
CA LEU A 71 -5.01 -0.13 7.75
C LEU A 71 -5.94 0.51 6.71
N TRP A 72 -6.83 1.39 7.17
CA TRP A 72 -7.62 2.23 6.28
C TRP A 72 -6.85 3.52 5.97
N ILE A 73 -6.59 3.78 4.69
CA ILE A 73 -5.95 4.99 4.20
C ILE A 73 -7.00 5.81 3.44
N PRO A 74 -7.35 7.03 3.91
CA PRO A 74 -8.31 7.87 3.20
C PRO A 74 -7.81 8.27 1.80
N ALA A 75 -8.73 8.36 0.84
CA ALA A 75 -8.46 8.85 -0.50
C ALA A 75 -7.68 10.17 -0.47
N GLY A 76 -6.73 10.32 -1.39
CA GLY A 76 -5.88 11.50 -1.52
C GLY A 76 -4.82 11.67 -0.43
N THR A 77 -4.70 10.73 0.53
CA THR A 77 -3.67 10.81 1.58
C THR A 77 -2.30 10.41 1.03
N PRO A 78 -1.30 11.32 1.03
CA PRO A 78 0.06 10.95 0.62
C PRO A 78 0.67 9.95 1.60
N HIS A 79 1.25 8.89 1.07
CA HIS A 79 1.91 7.86 1.86
C HIS A 79 3.02 7.16 1.09
N THR A 80 3.91 6.49 1.82
CA THR A 80 4.92 5.57 1.27
C THR A 80 4.72 4.19 1.88
N GLY A 81 5.31 3.17 1.26
CA GLY A 81 5.18 1.78 1.73
C GLY A 81 6.51 1.03 1.67
N ARG A 82 6.67 0.03 2.53
CA ARG A 82 7.72 -0.99 2.43
C ARG A 82 7.17 -2.34 2.84
N THR A 83 7.50 -3.36 2.05
CA THR A 83 7.11 -4.74 2.30
C THR A 83 8.31 -5.65 2.03
N PRO A 84 8.78 -6.44 3.01
CA PRO A 84 9.85 -7.40 2.80
C PRO A 84 9.42 -8.57 1.93
N ALA A 85 10.41 -9.19 1.27
CA ALA A 85 10.24 -10.46 0.56
C ALA A 85 9.56 -11.53 1.43
N GLY A 86 8.72 -12.36 0.81
CA GLY A 86 7.96 -13.42 1.48
C GLY A 86 6.65 -12.96 2.13
N SER A 87 6.33 -11.67 2.06
CA SER A 87 5.04 -11.15 2.52
C SER A 87 3.95 -11.31 1.45
N ARG A 88 2.71 -11.48 1.88
CA ARG A 88 1.53 -11.45 1.02
C ARG A 88 0.59 -10.33 1.45
N GLN A 89 0.35 -9.35 0.59
CA GLN A 89 -0.46 -8.17 0.87
C GLN A 89 -1.76 -8.19 0.06
N ARG A 90 -2.81 -7.62 0.64
CA ARG A 90 -4.09 -7.35 0.01
C ARG A 90 -4.44 -5.88 0.20
N ALA A 91 -5.00 -5.26 -0.83
CA ALA A 91 -5.47 -3.88 -0.87
C ALA A 91 -6.77 -3.78 -1.67
#